data_AF-A0A498SR81-F1
#
_entry.id   AF-A0A498SR81-F1
#
_cell.length_a   1.000
_cell.length_b   1.000
_cell.length_c   1.000
_cell.angle_alpha   90.00
_cell.angle_beta   90.00
_cell.angle_gamma   90.00
#
_symmetry.space_group_name_H-M   'P 1'
#
loop_
_entity.id
_entity.type
_entity.pdbx_description
1 polymer ?
#
loop_
_entity_poly.entity_id
_entity_poly.type
_entity_poly.pdbx_seq_one_letter_code
_entity_poly.pdbx_strand_id
1 'polypeptide(L)'
;MKASADIFDVMGLHAVIVYLMAGKSEIRFLAVGLGWAFAHSVASRLVGFWVGARAVAFHWKYIQMALNSNIDLIFYVAMAALVWLFTRNDLRLGMKRIVALLIALCVFHEFVEQASVAYLGLRSWTLLGARAAFTTGLAIGTLVAYSSLGMHFTQYRS
;
A
#
# COMPACT_ATOMS: atom_id res chain seq x y z
N MET A 1 12.73 -14.88 -2.42
CA MET A 1 13.40 -13.58 -2.59
C MET A 1 12.41 -12.42 -2.58
N LYS A 2 11.30 -12.51 -3.33
CA LYS A 2 10.24 -11.49 -3.41
C LYS A 2 9.56 -11.14 -2.07
N ALA A 3 9.04 -12.15 -1.36
CA ALA A 3 8.48 -11.97 -0.01
C ALA A 3 9.46 -11.38 1.03
N SER A 4 10.78 -11.44 0.80
CA SER A 4 11.75 -10.79 1.68
C SER A 4 11.75 -9.27 1.49
N ALA A 5 11.54 -8.78 0.27
CA ALA A 5 11.45 -7.35 -0.04
C ALA A 5 10.22 -6.71 0.63
N ASP A 6 9.07 -7.39 0.62
CA ASP A 6 7.86 -6.92 1.31
C ASP A 6 8.08 -6.75 2.82
N ILE A 7 8.83 -7.66 3.45
CA ILE A 7 9.18 -7.56 4.88
C ILE A 7 10.10 -6.37 5.13
N PHE A 8 11.07 -6.13 4.25
CA PHE A 8 11.93 -4.95 4.33
C PHE A 8 11.15 -3.65 4.13
N ASP A 9 10.18 -3.61 3.22
CA ASP A 9 9.32 -2.43 3.02
C ASP A 9 8.46 -2.14 4.25
N VAL A 10 7.86 -3.15 4.89
CA VAL A 10 7.12 -2.98 6.15
C VAL A 10 8.02 -2.48 7.28
N MET A 11 9.21 -3.07 7.44
CA MET A 11 10.16 -2.65 8.47
C MET A 11 10.67 -1.23 8.23
N GLY A 12 10.95 -0.87 6.98
CA GLY A 12 11.36 0.47 6.56
C GLY A 12 10.27 1.50 6.86
N LEU A 13 9.04 1.21 6.48
CA LEU A 13 7.88 2.06 6.79
C LEU A 13 7.68 2.25 8.29
N HIS A 14 7.77 1.17 9.08
CA HIS A 14 7.67 1.25 10.54
C HIS A 14 8.79 2.14 11.12
N ALA A 15 10.04 1.94 10.67
CA ALA A 15 11.17 2.75 11.14
C ALA A 15 10.99 4.25 10.78
N VAL A 16 10.55 4.57 9.56
CA VAL A 16 10.35 5.97 9.15
C VAL A 16 9.23 6.64 9.95
N ILE A 17 8.12 5.93 10.18
CA ILE A 17 6.99 6.44 10.96
C ILE A 17 7.39 6.71 12.42
N VAL A 18 8.20 5.83 13.00
CA VAL A 18 8.61 5.91 14.41
C VAL A 18 9.74 6.93 14.63
N TYR A 19 10.75 6.94 13.76
CA TYR A 19 12.00 7.68 14.02
C TYR A 19 12.13 9.01 13.26
N LEU A 20 11.52 9.17 12.07
CA LEU A 20 11.86 10.28 11.18
C LEU A 20 10.91 11.49 11.26
N MET A 21 9.69 11.32 11.75
CA MET A 21 8.65 12.36 11.66
C MET A 21 8.21 12.84 13.05
N ALA A 22 8.58 14.07 13.41
CA ALA A 22 8.06 14.82 14.57
C ALA A 22 7.00 15.85 14.10
N GLY A 23 5.77 15.79 14.63
CA GLY A 23 4.62 16.61 14.18
C GLY A 23 3.22 16.05 14.57
N LYS A 24 2.10 16.55 14.01
CA LYS A 24 0.76 15.98 14.32
C LYS A 24 0.62 14.57 13.72
N SER A 25 0.36 13.55 14.54
CA SER A 25 0.47 12.12 14.16
C SER A 25 -0.39 11.70 12.96
N GLU A 26 -1.50 12.40 12.72
CA GLU A 26 -2.49 12.09 11.67
C GLU A 26 -1.99 12.40 10.25
N ILE A 27 -1.04 13.34 10.08
CA ILE A 27 -0.52 13.70 8.75
C ILE A 27 0.76 12.90 8.44
N ARG A 28 1.46 12.43 9.48
CA ARG A 28 2.75 11.74 9.35
C ARG A 28 2.64 10.47 8.49
N PHE A 29 1.64 9.63 8.75
CA PHE A 29 1.52 8.35 8.04
C PHE A 29 1.19 8.54 6.55
N LEU A 30 0.41 9.57 6.20
CA LEU A 30 0.11 9.91 4.81
C LEU A 30 1.35 10.42 4.08
N ALA A 31 2.12 11.32 4.71
CA ALA A 31 3.34 11.86 4.12
C ALA A 31 4.40 10.75 3.89
N VAL A 32 4.56 9.85 4.87
CA VAL A 32 5.49 8.71 4.75
C VAL A 32 5.03 7.73 3.69
N GLY A 33 3.76 7.33 3.70
CA GLY A 33 3.21 6.39 2.70
C GLY A 33 3.30 6.95 1.28
N LEU A 34 2.97 8.23 1.10
CA LEU A 34 3.03 8.88 -0.21
C LEU A 34 4.48 9.09 -0.69
N GLY A 35 5.39 9.44 0.21
CA GLY A 35 6.83 9.53 -0.09
C GLY A 35 7.44 8.19 -0.48
N TRP A 36 7.12 7.11 0.25
CA TRP A 36 7.60 5.77 -0.05
C TRP A 36 7.04 5.25 -1.38
N ALA A 37 5.74 5.42 -1.61
CA ALA A 37 5.08 5.10 -2.87
C ALA A 37 5.70 5.83 -4.07
N PHE A 38 6.00 7.12 -3.89
CA PHE A 38 6.61 7.95 -4.93
C PHE A 38 8.05 7.49 -5.23
N ALA A 39 8.85 7.25 -4.18
CA ALA A 39 10.22 6.74 -4.34
C ALA A 39 10.23 5.38 -5.04
N HIS A 40 9.33 4.47 -4.66
CA HIS A 40 9.18 3.16 -5.29
C HIS A 40 8.75 3.27 -6.77
N SER A 41 7.80 4.15 -7.08
CA SER A 41 7.34 4.38 -8.46
C SER A 41 8.44 4.99 -9.35
N VAL A 42 9.19 5.94 -8.81
CA VAL A 42 10.36 6.54 -9.49
C VAL A 42 11.44 5.48 -9.72
N ALA A 43 11.85 4.74 -8.68
CA ALA A 43 12.90 3.74 -8.80
C ALA A 43 12.55 2.62 -9.81
N SER A 44 11.29 2.18 -9.83
CA SER A 44 10.85 1.07 -10.68
C SER A 44 10.59 1.46 -12.13
N ARG A 45 10.12 2.69 -12.40
CA ARG A 45 9.53 3.05 -13.70
C ARG A 45 10.13 4.28 -14.35
N LEU A 46 10.88 5.12 -13.63
CA LEU A 46 11.51 6.30 -14.22
C LEU A 46 12.54 5.92 -15.29
N VAL A 47 13.29 4.83 -15.09
CA VAL A 47 14.22 4.27 -16.10
C VAL A 47 13.46 3.74 -17.33
N GLY A 48 12.34 3.04 -17.11
CA GLY A 48 11.49 2.54 -18.19
C GLY A 48 10.85 3.64 -19.02
N PHE A 49 10.37 4.71 -18.37
CA PHE A 49 9.85 5.90 -19.04
C PHE A 49 10.94 6.70 -19.74
N TRP A 50 12.13 6.86 -19.15
CA TRP A 50 13.24 7.58 -19.77
C TRP A 50 13.71 6.95 -21.08
N VAL A 51 13.87 5.61 -21.08
CA VAL A 51 14.28 4.87 -22.27
C VAL A 51 13.12 4.74 -23.27
N GLY A 52 11.88 4.59 -22.81
CA GLY A 52 10.69 4.49 -23.65
C GLY A 52 10.29 5.81 -24.34
N ALA A 53 10.37 6.94 -23.64
CA ALA A 53 10.05 8.26 -24.16
C ALA A 53 11.00 8.72 -25.28
N ARG A 54 12.20 8.15 -25.32
CA ARG A 54 13.19 8.42 -26.38
C ARG A 54 13.02 7.57 -27.65
N ALA A 55 12.24 6.49 -27.64
CA ALA A 55 12.36 5.46 -28.67
C ALA A 55 11.05 4.98 -29.32
N VAL A 56 9.85 5.24 -28.77
CA VAL A 56 8.62 4.62 -29.30
C VAL A 56 7.39 5.51 -29.24
N ALA A 57 6.58 5.49 -30.31
CA ALA A 57 5.23 6.04 -30.38
C ALA A 57 4.28 5.41 -29.33
N PHE A 58 3.18 6.10 -29.03
CA PHE A 58 2.20 5.76 -27.99
C PHE A 58 1.75 4.28 -28.03
N HIS A 59 2.04 3.52 -26.97
CA HIS A 59 1.66 2.12 -26.82
C HIS A 59 0.85 1.88 -25.54
N TRP A 60 -0.11 0.95 -25.64
CA TRP A 60 -1.00 0.51 -24.56
C TRP A 60 -0.26 0.00 -23.30
N LYS A 61 0.98 -0.49 -23.47
CA LYS A 61 1.87 -0.92 -22.39
C LYS A 61 2.18 0.21 -21.40
N TYR A 62 2.34 1.45 -21.88
CA TYR A 62 2.64 2.58 -21.00
C TYR A 62 1.43 3.00 -20.16
N ILE A 63 0.22 2.86 -20.71
CA ILE A 63 -1.03 3.09 -19.98
C ILE A 63 -1.18 2.05 -18.85
N GLN A 64 -0.93 0.77 -19.15
CA GLN A 64 -0.94 -0.27 -18.12
C GLN A 64 0.11 -0.01 -17.03
N MET A 65 1.30 0.44 -17.41
CA MET A 65 2.37 0.76 -16.46
C MET A 65 2.02 1.96 -15.58
N ALA A 66 1.37 2.99 -16.13
CA ALA A 66 0.87 4.13 -15.36
C ALA A 66 -0.25 3.72 -14.39
N LEU A 67 -1.23 2.94 -14.84
CA LEU A 67 -2.30 2.42 -13.98
C LEU A 67 -1.74 1.55 -12.85
N ASN A 68 -0.78 0.68 -13.16
CA ASN A 68 -0.15 -0.18 -12.15
C ASN A 68 0.59 0.65 -11.09
N SER A 69 1.24 1.76 -11.49
CA SER A 69 1.89 2.68 -10.55
C SER A 69 0.90 3.32 -9.58
N ASN A 70 -0.27 3.74 -10.09
CA ASN A 70 -1.29 4.34 -9.25
C ASN A 70 -1.89 3.34 -8.25
N ILE A 71 -2.07 2.09 -8.68
CA ILE A 71 -2.52 1.01 -7.79
C ILE A 71 -1.48 0.74 -6.70
N ASP A 72 -0.19 0.67 -7.06
CA ASP A 72 0.89 0.53 -6.09
C ASP A 72 0.93 1.68 -5.09
N LEU A 73 0.69 2.91 -5.57
CA LEU A 73 0.69 4.08 -4.72
C LEU A 73 -0.40 4.02 -3.65
N ILE A 74 -1.62 3.63 -4.04
CA ILE A 74 -2.72 3.43 -3.08
C ILE A 74 -2.38 2.31 -2.09
N PHE A 75 -1.75 1.23 -2.57
CA PHE A 75 -1.33 0.11 -1.72
C PHE A 75 -0.32 0.55 -0.64
N TYR A 76 0.76 1.25 -1.01
CA TYR A 76 1.76 1.71 -0.06
C TYR A 76 1.22 2.75 0.94
N VAL A 77 0.31 3.63 0.50
CA VAL A 77 -0.37 4.56 1.41
C VAL A 77 -1.27 3.81 2.41
N ALA A 78 -2.02 2.80 1.95
CA ALA A 78 -2.85 1.97 2.81
C ALA A 78 -1.99 1.15 3.80
N MET A 79 -0.86 0.59 3.35
CA MET A 79 0.09 -0.13 4.18
C MET A 79 0.68 0.78 5.26
N ALA A 80 1.09 2.00 4.90
CA ALA A 80 1.60 2.99 5.85
C ALA A 80 0.59 3.37 6.93
N ALA A 81 -0.66 3.57 6.55
CA ALA A 81 -1.74 3.83 7.48
C ALA A 81 -1.99 2.64 8.42
N LEU A 82 -1.95 1.40 7.92
CA LEU A 82 -2.10 0.19 8.74
C LEU A 82 -0.96 0.03 9.75
N VAL A 83 0.30 0.20 9.30
CA VAL A 83 1.49 0.14 10.16
C VAL A 83 1.40 1.18 11.27
N TRP A 84 1.02 2.42 10.93
CA TRP A 84 0.82 3.47 11.92
C TRP A 84 -0.29 3.14 12.92
N LEU A 85 -1.41 2.60 12.44
CA LEU A 85 -2.52 2.19 13.29
C LEU A 85 -2.14 1.02 14.21
N PHE A 86 -1.26 0.13 13.78
CA PHE A 86 -0.73 -0.97 14.58
C PHE A 86 0.22 -0.51 15.69
N THR A 87 1.03 0.52 15.42
CA THR A 87 1.93 1.12 16.42
C THR A 87 1.15 1.85 17.53
N ARG A 88 -0.08 2.32 17.27
CA ARG A 88 -0.95 2.89 18.29
C ARG A 88 -1.53 1.81 19.22
N ASN A 89 -1.45 2.05 20.53
CA ASN A 89 -2.02 1.16 21.55
C ASN A 89 -3.46 1.49 21.97
N ASP A 90 -4.05 2.58 21.47
CA ASP A 90 -5.42 3.00 21.79
C ASP A 90 -6.53 2.21 21.08
N LEU A 91 -6.18 1.22 20.25
CA LEU A 91 -7.14 0.44 19.48
C LEU A 91 -7.66 -0.77 20.27
N ARG A 92 -8.98 -0.99 20.24
CA ARG A 92 -9.62 -2.17 20.83
C ARG A 92 -8.92 -3.45 20.36
N LEU A 93 -8.67 -4.41 21.26
CA LEU A 93 -7.98 -5.67 20.95
C LEU A 93 -8.56 -6.41 19.73
N GLY A 94 -9.88 -6.35 19.52
CA GLY A 94 -10.54 -6.93 18.34
C GLY A 94 -10.13 -6.26 17.02
N MET A 95 -10.12 -4.92 16.97
CA MET A 95 -9.68 -4.18 15.78
C MET A 95 -8.18 -4.29 15.56
N LYS A 96 -7.38 -4.40 16.63
CA LYS A 96 -5.94 -4.64 16.52
C LYS A 96 -5.63 -5.97 15.82
N ARG A 97 -6.42 -7.02 16.08
CA ARG A 97 -6.34 -8.29 15.33
C ARG A 97 -6.68 -8.11 13.86
N ILE A 98 -7.72 -7.34 13.54
CA ILE A 98 -8.11 -7.04 12.15
C ILE A 98 -6.99 -6.29 11.41
N VAL A 99 -6.39 -5.26 12.05
CA VAL A 99 -5.25 -4.53 11.49
C VAL A 99 -4.05 -5.44 11.27
N ALA A 100 -3.73 -6.32 12.23
CA ALA A 100 -2.66 -7.31 12.07
C ALA A 100 -2.93 -8.28 10.91
N LEU A 101 -4.18 -8.72 10.72
CA LEU A 101 -4.57 -9.55 9.58
C LEU A 101 -4.44 -8.80 8.24
N LEU A 102 -4.81 -7.51 8.21
CA LEU A 102 -4.65 -6.66 7.03
C LEU A 102 -3.16 -6.44 6.68
N ILE A 103 -2.31 -6.24 7.68
CA ILE A 103 -0.85 -6.16 7.48
C ILE A 103 -0.30 -7.49 6.95
N ALA A 104 -0.75 -8.62 7.51
CA ALA A 104 -0.36 -9.93 6.99
C ALA A 104 -0.79 -10.10 5.52
N LEU A 105 -2.01 -9.69 5.17
CA LEU A 105 -2.50 -9.67 3.79
C LEU A 105 -1.63 -8.80 2.88
N CYS A 106 -1.13 -7.65 3.36
CA CYS A 106 -0.16 -6.83 2.61
C CYS A 106 1.14 -7.59 2.33
N VAL A 107 1.71 -8.30 3.31
CA VAL A 107 2.95 -9.08 3.13
C VAL A 107 2.74 -10.28 2.20
N PHE A 108 1.53 -10.84 2.15
CA PHE A 108 1.20 -11.91 1.21
C PHE A 108 0.76 -11.41 -0.18
N HIS A 109 0.73 -10.10 -0.42
CA HIS A 109 0.25 -9.54 -1.69
C HIS A 109 1.02 -10.09 -2.91
N GLU A 110 2.35 -10.10 -2.86
CA GLU A 110 3.17 -10.63 -3.96
C GLU A 110 2.95 -12.13 -4.22
N PHE A 111 2.63 -12.89 -3.16
CA PHE A 111 2.27 -14.29 -3.29
C PHE A 111 0.90 -14.46 -3.96
N VAL A 112 -0.08 -13.64 -3.57
CA VAL A 112 -1.41 -13.62 -4.19
C VAL A 112 -1.32 -13.27 -5.68
N GLU A 113 -0.47 -12.31 -6.06
CA GLU A 113 -0.26 -11.97 -7.47
C GLU A 113 0.36 -13.14 -8.25
N GLN A 114 1.38 -13.80 -7.70
CA GLN A 114 2.01 -14.95 -8.36
C GLN A 114 1.05 -16.13 -8.50
N ALA A 115 0.27 -16.42 -7.45
CA ALA A 115 -0.78 -17.44 -7.49
C ALA A 115 -1.85 -17.09 -8.55
N SER A 116 -2.24 -15.82 -8.63
CA SER A 116 -3.21 -15.34 -9.62
C SER A 116 -2.71 -15.54 -11.06
N VAL A 117 -1.43 -15.31 -11.32
CA VAL A 117 -0.83 -15.57 -12.63
C VAL A 117 -0.72 -17.08 -12.91
N ALA A 118 -0.32 -17.87 -11.91
CA ALA A 118 -0.06 -19.30 -12.08
C ALA A 118 -1.35 -20.14 -12.21
N TYR A 119 -2.37 -19.87 -11.39
CA TYR A 119 -3.60 -20.67 -11.36
C TYR A 119 -4.68 -20.17 -12.31
N LEU A 120 -4.84 -18.85 -12.45
CA LEU A 120 -5.90 -18.25 -13.28
C LEU A 120 -5.39 -17.83 -14.66
N GLY A 121 -4.08 -17.91 -14.92
CA GLY A 121 -3.48 -17.50 -16.19
C GLY A 121 -3.68 -16.02 -16.52
N LEU A 122 -3.97 -15.19 -15.51
CA LEU A 122 -4.33 -13.78 -15.70
C LEU A 122 -3.15 -13.04 -16.32
N ARG A 123 -3.39 -12.42 -17.47
CA ARG A 123 -2.39 -11.67 -18.24
C ARG A 123 -2.85 -10.25 -18.46
N SER A 124 -1.91 -9.32 -18.31
CA SER A 124 -2.02 -7.94 -18.79
C SER A 124 -3.18 -7.15 -18.14
N TRP A 125 -4.37 -7.11 -18.75
CA TRP A 125 -5.53 -6.36 -18.23
C TRP A 125 -6.24 -7.04 -17.07
N THR A 126 -6.34 -8.36 -17.09
CA THR A 126 -7.03 -9.10 -16.03
C THR A 126 -6.21 -9.16 -14.75
N LEU A 127 -4.88 -9.20 -14.88
CA LEU A 127 -3.96 -9.06 -13.74
C LEU A 127 -4.07 -7.67 -13.10
N LEU A 128 -4.10 -6.62 -13.93
CA LEU A 128 -4.28 -5.24 -13.46
C LEU A 128 -5.60 -5.07 -12.70
N GLY A 129 -6.69 -5.64 -13.23
CA GLY A 129 -8.00 -5.64 -12.57
C GLY A 129 -8.00 -6.38 -11.24
N ALA A 130 -7.39 -7.57 -11.18
CA ALA A 130 -7.29 -8.35 -9.95
C ALA A 130 -6.47 -7.60 -8.88
N ARG A 131 -5.35 -6.99 -9.28
CA ARG A 131 -4.53 -6.14 -8.40
C ARG A 131 -5.32 -4.94 -7.88
N ALA A 132 -6.02 -4.24 -8.76
CA ALA A 132 -6.87 -3.12 -8.38
C ALA A 132 -7.92 -3.54 -7.35
N ALA A 133 -8.65 -4.64 -7.60
CA ALA A 133 -9.67 -5.15 -6.68
C ALA A 133 -9.09 -5.50 -5.30
N PHE A 134 -7.94 -6.16 -5.25
CA PHE A 134 -7.26 -6.50 -4.00
C PHE A 134 -6.83 -5.24 -3.22
N THR A 135 -6.18 -4.29 -3.90
CA THR A 135 -5.75 -3.03 -3.28
C THR A 135 -6.94 -2.19 -2.81
N THR A 136 -8.04 -2.15 -3.57
CA THR A 136 -9.26 -1.46 -3.14
C THR A 136 -9.86 -2.11 -1.90
N GLY A 137 -9.92 -3.45 -1.84
CA GLY A 137 -10.35 -4.17 -0.65
C GLY A 137 -9.50 -3.84 0.59
N LEU A 138 -8.18 -3.82 0.43
CA LEU A 138 -7.25 -3.38 1.48
C LEU A 138 -7.51 -1.93 1.90
N ALA A 139 -7.62 -1.01 0.95
CA ALA A 139 -7.87 0.40 1.23
C ALA A 139 -9.18 0.64 1.99
N ILE A 140 -10.26 -0.08 1.62
CA ILE A 140 -11.54 -0.05 2.34
C ILE A 140 -11.37 -0.59 3.76
N GLY A 141 -10.67 -1.71 3.93
CA GLY A 141 -10.37 -2.28 5.26
C GLY A 141 -9.61 -1.30 6.15
N THR A 142 -8.60 -0.63 5.60
CA THR A 142 -7.85 0.43 6.28
C THR A 142 -8.73 1.61 6.64
N LEU A 143 -9.61 2.04 5.73
CA LEU A 143 -10.53 3.16 5.98
C LEU A 143 -11.53 2.85 7.10
N VAL A 144 -12.06 1.63 7.14
CA VAL A 144 -12.95 1.15 8.22
C VAL A 144 -12.20 1.08 9.54
N ALA A 145 -10.95 0.59 9.53
CA ALA A 145 -10.12 0.59 10.73
C ALA A 145 -9.82 2.02 11.22
N TYR A 146 -9.57 2.96 10.30
CA TYR A 146 -9.35 4.36 10.61
C TYR A 146 -10.61 5.07 11.13
N SER A 147 -11.77 4.85 10.51
CA SER A 147 -13.03 5.47 10.95
C SER A 147 -13.46 4.98 12.34
N SER A 148 -13.16 3.71 12.68
CA SER A 148 -13.40 3.16 14.02
C SER A 148 -12.64 3.91 15.12
N LEU A 149 -11.48 4.48 14.79
CA LEU A 149 -10.71 5.34 15.69
C LEU A 149 -11.41 6.69 15.91
N GLY A 150 -11.97 7.27 14.85
CA GLY A 150 -12.66 8.56 14.92
C GLY A 150 -13.90 8.54 15.82
N MET A 151 -14.68 7.45 15.78
CA MET A 151 -15.86 7.29 16.64
C MET A 151 -15.52 7.27 18.14
N HIS A 152 -14.36 6.71 18.51
CA HIS A 152 -13.93 6.67 19.91
C HIS A 152 -13.62 8.07 20.47
N PHE A 153 -13.10 8.99 19.64
CA PHE A 153 -12.86 10.37 20.05
C PHE A 153 -14.15 11.17 20.24
N THR A 154 -15.22 10.84 19.52
CA THR A 154 -16.52 11.54 19.64
C THR A 154 -17.25 11.15 20.93
N GLN A 155 -17.09 9.90 21.39
CA GLN A 155 -17.79 9.38 22.57
C GLN A 155 -17.27 9.92 23.92
N TYR A 156 -16.05 10.48 23.95
CA TYR A 156 -15.49 11.13 25.15
C TYR A 156 -15.76 12.64 25.24
N ARG A 157 -16.47 13.21 24.26
CA ARG A 157 -16.76 14.64 24.17
C ARG A 157 -18.22 15.02 24.46
N SER A 158 -19.07 14.04 24.77
CA SER A 158 -20.44 14.21 25.25
C SER A 158 -20.53 13.95 26.76
#